data_AF-A0A6M1LCX6-F1
#
_entry.id   AF-A0A6M1LCX6-F1
#
_cell.length_a   1.000
_cell.length_b   1.000
_cell.length_c   1.000
_cell.angle_alpha   90.00
_cell.angle_beta   90.00
_cell.angle_gamma   90.00
#
_symmetry.space_group_name_H-M   'P 1'
#
loop_
_entity.id
_entity.type
_entity.pdbx_description
1 polymer ?
#
loop_
_entity_poly.entity_id
_entity_poly.type
_entity_poly.pdbx_seq_one_letter_code
_entity_poly.pdbx_strand_id
1 'polypeptide(L)'
;MELRRHRTLLVLGLFLFVTGALVLGCIEGLTVFGWILGFMTLLTGGGMVLAHRRPFKFHIGPNGLVVQVTGFSRAVPWAEVDAIILDPQVPTVGEKHRISTFLLLVPAAGSTIGGPFDGRSPLDGRPALVLVDLVDVRQPVKEVAAVLARFAGSRFTDVRQLHRARFDSPQFTMRPEGYEPARVNQLIQIGQDVLLLEQSVVRSEAKTMFDRARAELPTSELGYDRAEVDSMLDELSSLIARRPDEAVPPNQHDPCNPSDQSTPPG
;
A
#
# COMPACT_ATOMS: atom_id res chain seq x y z
N MET A 1 11.09 18.86 -2.31
CA MET A 1 11.56 17.90 -1.30
C MET A 1 12.15 16.68 -2.02
N GLU A 2 13.30 16.18 -1.57
CA GLU A 2 13.95 14.99 -2.14
C GLU A 2 13.74 13.80 -1.20
N LEU A 3 13.12 12.73 -1.70
CA LEU A 3 12.98 11.48 -0.93
C LEU A 3 14.25 10.64 -1.11
N ARG A 4 14.81 10.15 0.00
CA ARG A 4 16.05 9.37 0.02
C ARG A 4 15.74 7.95 0.46
N ARG A 5 16.24 6.97 -0.29
CA ARG A 5 16.07 5.55 0.03
C ARG A 5 16.75 5.18 1.35
N HIS A 6 16.10 4.31 2.13
CA HIS A 6 16.62 3.79 3.39
C HIS A 6 17.83 2.88 3.13
N ARG A 7 19.02 3.31 3.56
CA ARG A 7 20.31 2.63 3.25
C ARG A 7 20.58 1.39 4.11
N THR A 8 19.71 1.02 5.04
CA THR A 8 19.99 -0.06 6.00
C THR A 8 20.12 -1.44 5.34
N LEU A 9 19.38 -1.70 4.25
CA LEU A 9 19.57 -2.91 3.45
C LEU A 9 20.89 -2.91 2.67
N LEU A 10 21.40 -1.74 2.29
CA LEU A 10 22.72 -1.61 1.66
C LEU A 10 23.84 -1.92 2.66
N VAL A 11 23.74 -1.45 3.90
CA VAL A 11 24.72 -1.75 4.96
C VAL A 11 24.75 -3.25 5.26
N LEU A 12 23.58 -3.90 5.36
CA LEU A 12 23.49 -5.34 5.55
C LEU A 12 24.06 -6.12 4.35
N GLY A 13 23.71 -5.73 3.12
CA GLY A 13 24.23 -6.35 1.91
C GLY A 13 25.76 -6.20 1.77
N LEU A 14 26.30 -5.04 2.14
CA LEU A 14 27.75 -4.81 2.17
C LEU A 14 28.44 -5.69 3.22
N PHE A 15 27.85 -5.82 4.40
CA PHE A 15 28.38 -6.68 5.46
C PHE A 15 28.40 -8.15 5.04
N LEU A 16 27.32 -8.64 4.42
CA LEU A 16 27.24 -9.99 3.85
C LEU A 16 28.28 -10.22 2.76
N PHE A 17 28.48 -9.24 1.87
CA PHE A 17 29.47 -9.33 0.80
C PHE A 17 30.91 -9.41 1.33
N VAL A 18 31.26 -8.53 2.28
CA VAL A 18 32.59 -8.53 2.91
C VAL A 18 32.82 -9.82 3.69
N THR A 19 31.82 -10.30 4.43
CA THR A 19 31.90 -11.55 5.19
C THR A 19 32.08 -12.75 4.26
N GLY A 20 31.31 -12.83 3.16
CA GLY A 20 31.46 -13.89 2.16
C GLY A 20 32.83 -13.88 1.47
N ALA A 21 33.33 -12.69 1.12
CA ALA A 21 34.67 -12.54 0.54
C ALA A 21 35.79 -12.96 1.53
N LEU A 22 35.64 -12.62 2.81
CA LEU A 22 36.59 -12.99 3.86
C LEU A 22 36.63 -14.50 4.09
N VAL A 23 35.47 -15.16 4.11
CA VAL A 23 35.36 -16.63 4.23
C VAL A 23 36.01 -17.34 3.05
N LEU A 24 35.87 -16.82 1.82
CA LEU A 24 36.52 -17.39 0.63
C LEU A 24 38.03 -17.12 0.59
N GLY A 25 38.48 -15.96 1.08
CA GLY A 25 39.84 -15.49 0.89
C GLY A 25 40.83 -15.84 2.01
N CYS A 26 40.36 -16.06 3.24
CA CYS A 26 41.25 -16.15 4.41
C CYS A 26 41.36 -17.55 5.04
N ILE A 27 40.52 -18.50 4.65
CA ILE A 27 40.46 -19.80 5.33
C ILE A 27 40.96 -20.89 4.36
N GLU A 28 42.25 -21.21 4.47
CA GLU A 28 42.86 -22.35 3.78
C GLU A 28 42.36 -23.64 4.44
N GLY A 29 41.52 -24.41 3.74
CA GLY A 29 40.90 -25.64 4.24
C GLY A 29 39.37 -25.64 4.27
N LEU A 30 38.71 -24.74 3.55
CA LEU A 30 37.26 -24.76 3.42
C LEU A 30 36.76 -26.12 2.90
N THR A 31 35.86 -26.73 3.66
CA THR A 31 35.05 -27.84 3.15
C THR A 31 34.23 -27.36 1.95
N VAL A 32 33.84 -28.28 1.06
CA VAL A 32 32.97 -27.98 -0.10
C VAL A 32 31.72 -27.18 0.32
N PHE A 33 31.21 -27.44 1.53
CA PHE A 33 30.10 -26.70 2.12
C PHE A 33 30.42 -25.23 2.43
N GLY A 34 31.62 -24.93 2.92
CA GLY A 34 32.09 -23.56 3.15
C GLY A 34 32.19 -22.76 1.84
N TRP A 35 32.62 -23.40 0.76
CA TRP A 35 32.69 -22.78 -0.57
C TRP A 35 31.31 -22.40 -1.09
N ILE A 36 30.35 -23.33 -1.02
CA ILE A 36 28.96 -23.11 -1.45
C ILE A 36 28.34 -21.97 -0.63
N LEU A 37 28.49 -22.00 0.69
CA LEU A 37 27.91 -20.99 1.57
C LEU A 37 28.53 -19.61 1.34
N GLY A 38 29.85 -19.53 1.22
CA GLY A 38 30.54 -18.27 0.95
C GLY A 38 30.17 -17.68 -0.42
N PHE A 39 30.05 -18.50 -1.47
CA PHE A 39 29.61 -18.05 -2.79
C PHE A 39 28.15 -17.58 -2.80
N MET A 40 27.26 -18.29 -2.11
CA MET A 40 25.86 -17.85 -1.94
C MET A 40 25.78 -16.52 -1.18
N THR A 41 26.58 -16.35 -0.14
CA THR A 41 26.62 -15.11 0.65
C THR A 41 27.17 -13.95 -0.19
N LEU A 42 28.22 -14.20 -0.98
CA LEU A 42 28.82 -13.23 -1.89
C LEU A 42 27.82 -12.81 -2.99
N LEU A 43 27.15 -13.77 -3.64
CA LEU A 43 26.14 -13.51 -4.66
C LEU A 43 24.95 -12.72 -4.10
N THR A 44 24.46 -13.11 -2.93
CA THR A 44 23.32 -12.44 -2.28
C THR A 44 23.68 -11.01 -1.87
N GLY A 45 24.85 -10.82 -1.24
CA GLY A 45 25.36 -9.50 -0.85
C GLY A 45 25.65 -8.61 -2.07
N GLY A 46 26.31 -9.16 -3.09
CA GLY A 46 26.60 -8.47 -4.35
C GLY A 46 25.33 -8.06 -5.09
N GLY A 47 24.34 -8.95 -5.19
CA GLY A 47 23.03 -8.68 -5.77
C GLY A 47 22.28 -7.56 -5.04
N MET A 48 22.28 -7.57 -3.70
CA MET A 48 21.70 -6.49 -2.89
C MET A 48 22.37 -5.14 -3.15
N VAL A 49 23.71 -5.10 -3.17
CA VAL A 49 24.47 -3.86 -3.43
C VAL A 49 24.20 -3.32 -4.84
N LEU A 50 24.13 -4.21 -5.84
CA LEU A 50 23.85 -3.82 -7.23
C LEU A 50 22.40 -3.32 -7.39
N ALA A 51 21.44 -3.97 -6.74
CA ALA A 51 20.03 -3.55 -6.72
C ALA A 51 19.86 -2.17 -6.06
N HIS A 52 20.69 -1.83 -5.07
CA HIS A 52 20.62 -0.57 -4.35
C HIS A 52 21.44 0.57 -4.98
N ARG A 53 22.30 0.28 -5.98
CA ARG A 53 23.00 1.29 -6.78
C ARG A 53 22.17 1.92 -7.89
N ARG A 54 20.91 1.51 -8.07
CA ARG A 54 20.02 2.17 -9.03
C ARG A 54 19.68 3.59 -8.53
N PRO A 55 19.79 4.63 -9.39
CA PRO A 55 19.58 6.01 -8.98
C PRO A 55 18.10 6.26 -8.70
N PHE A 56 17.66 5.99 -7.46
CA PHE A 56 16.36 6.42 -6.98
C PHE A 56 16.44 7.92 -6.70
N LYS A 57 15.85 8.73 -7.57
CA LYS A 57 15.68 10.17 -7.35
C LYS A 57 14.22 10.50 -7.49
N PHE A 58 13.57 10.80 -6.36
CA PHE A 58 12.20 11.30 -6.35
C PHE A 58 12.20 12.70 -5.74
N HIS A 59 11.88 13.69 -6.56
CA HIS A 59 11.81 15.09 -6.15
C HIS A 59 10.41 15.63 -6.36
N ILE A 60 9.81 16.16 -5.30
CA ILE A 60 8.53 16.87 -5.34
C ILE A 60 8.84 18.36 -5.37
N GLY A 61 8.48 19.04 -6.47
CA GLY A 61 8.70 20.47 -6.64
C GLY A 61 7.43 21.23 -7.05
N PRO A 62 7.49 22.57 -7.09
CA PRO A 62 6.37 23.40 -7.53
C PRO A 62 5.98 23.17 -8.98
N ASN A 63 6.92 22.71 -9.83
CA ASN A 63 6.70 22.53 -11.26
C ASN A 63 6.25 21.11 -11.63
N GLY A 64 6.37 20.15 -10.71
CA GLY A 64 6.03 18.76 -10.96
C GLY A 64 6.81 17.78 -10.10
N LEU A 65 6.79 16.53 -10.53
CA LEU A 65 7.54 15.43 -9.96
C LEU A 65 8.75 15.10 -10.84
N VAL A 66 9.94 14.98 -10.27
CA VAL A 66 11.06 14.36 -10.97
C VAL A 66 11.22 12.96 -10.42
N VAL A 67 10.94 11.97 -11.27
CA VAL A 67 10.92 10.57 -10.88
C VAL A 67 11.99 9.84 -11.68
N GLN A 68 12.91 9.21 -10.97
CA GLN A 68 13.90 8.29 -11.51
C GLN A 68 13.76 6.96 -10.77
N VAL A 69 12.95 6.07 -11.34
CA VAL A 69 12.68 4.72 -10.85
C VAL A 69 12.88 3.71 -11.99
N THR A 70 12.92 2.42 -11.64
CA THR A 70 13.12 1.34 -12.60
C THR A 70 11.99 1.33 -13.63
N GLY A 71 12.33 1.62 -14.88
CA GLY A 71 11.35 1.70 -15.98
C GLY A 71 10.74 3.09 -16.21
N PHE A 72 11.02 4.07 -15.35
CA PHE A 72 10.47 5.43 -15.51
C PHE A 72 11.45 6.50 -14.99
N SER A 73 12.05 7.26 -15.91
CA SER A 73 13.02 8.32 -15.61
C SER A 73 12.63 9.61 -16.32
N ARG A 74 11.68 10.36 -15.76
CA ARG A 74 11.15 11.59 -16.37
C ARG A 74 10.72 12.61 -15.32
N ALA A 75 10.85 13.89 -15.68
CA ALA A 75 10.16 14.99 -15.01
C ALA A 75 8.71 15.06 -15.52
N VAL A 76 7.76 14.83 -14.63
CA VAL A 76 6.32 14.85 -14.88
C VAL A 76 5.76 16.18 -14.37
N PRO A 77 5.33 17.11 -15.24
CA PRO A 77 4.73 18.34 -14.81
C PRO A 77 3.35 18.10 -14.20
N TRP A 78 2.92 18.94 -13.26
CA TRP A 78 1.61 18.82 -12.61
C TRP A 78 0.42 18.83 -13.58
N ALA A 79 0.59 19.42 -14.77
CA ALA A 79 -0.42 19.44 -15.82
C ALA A 79 -0.67 18.06 -16.46
N GLU A 80 0.32 17.17 -16.46
CA GLU A 80 0.18 15.80 -16.99
C GLU A 80 -0.39 14.82 -15.94
N VAL A 81 -0.56 15.29 -14.70
CA VAL A 81 -1.04 14.52 -13.56
C VAL A 81 -2.47 14.90 -13.24
N ASP A 82 -3.36 13.91 -13.24
CA ASP A 82 -4.74 14.09 -12.83
C ASP A 82 -4.88 13.93 -11.32
N ALA A 83 -4.40 12.79 -10.81
CA ALA A 83 -4.45 12.47 -9.40
C ALA A 83 -3.15 11.80 -8.92
N ILE A 84 -2.77 12.12 -7.68
CA ILE A 84 -1.76 11.40 -6.91
C ILE A 84 -2.46 10.81 -5.70
N ILE A 85 -2.35 9.50 -5.56
CA ILE A 85 -3.05 8.75 -4.54
C ILE A 85 -2.02 8.11 -3.63
N LEU A 86 -2.16 8.35 -2.33
CA LEU A 86 -1.38 7.68 -1.31
C LEU A 86 -2.20 6.52 -0.75
N ASP A 87 -1.80 5.30 -1.09
CA ASP A 87 -2.56 4.10 -0.80
C ASP A 87 -1.83 3.14 0.16
N PRO A 88 -2.38 2.87 1.36
CA PRO A 88 -1.82 1.87 2.28
C PRO A 88 -2.22 0.45 1.84
N GLN A 89 -1.31 -0.26 1.16
CA GLN A 89 -1.56 -1.65 0.79
C GLN A 89 -1.25 -2.56 1.99
N VAL A 90 -2.26 -3.29 2.46
CA VAL A 90 -2.14 -4.24 3.58
C VAL A 90 -1.69 -5.60 3.03
N PRO A 91 -0.67 -6.28 3.56
CA PRO A 91 -0.17 -7.51 2.96
C PRO A 91 -1.20 -8.65 3.05
N THR A 92 -1.22 -9.48 2.01
CA THR A 92 -2.02 -10.70 1.91
C THR A 92 -1.56 -11.76 2.93
N VAL A 93 -2.52 -12.42 3.61
CA VAL A 93 -2.21 -13.56 4.50
C VAL A 93 -1.54 -14.65 3.67
N GLY A 94 -0.25 -14.89 3.96
CA GLY A 94 0.62 -15.80 3.23
C GLY A 94 1.90 -15.14 2.74
N GLU A 95 1.91 -13.82 2.55
CA GLU A 95 3.11 -13.07 2.22
C GLU A 95 3.79 -12.51 3.47
N LYS A 96 5.10 -12.73 3.59
CA LYS A 96 5.95 -12.13 4.63
C LYS A 96 6.28 -10.65 4.39
N HIS A 97 5.60 -9.98 3.46
CA HIS A 97 5.89 -8.60 3.11
C HIS A 97 5.28 -7.63 4.13
N ARG A 98 6.02 -6.55 4.41
CA ARG A 98 5.59 -5.47 5.31
C ARG A 98 4.41 -4.71 4.68
N ILE A 99 3.58 -4.04 5.48
CA ILE A 99 2.64 -3.04 4.94
C ILE A 99 3.45 -2.04 4.14
N SER A 100 3.13 -1.96 2.85
CA SER A 100 3.76 -1.04 1.92
C SER A 100 2.77 0.07 1.57
N THR A 101 3.14 1.31 1.84
CA THR A 101 2.33 2.44 1.39
C THR A 101 2.85 2.85 0.02
N PHE A 102 2.03 2.70 -0.99
CA PHE A 102 2.43 3.02 -2.36
C PHE A 102 1.94 4.41 -2.73
N LEU A 103 2.81 5.14 -3.42
CA LEU A 103 2.43 6.36 -4.10
C LEU A 103 2.03 6.02 -5.53
N LEU A 104 0.75 6.18 -5.83
CA LEU A 104 0.15 5.93 -7.14
C LEU A 104 -0.02 7.25 -7.88
N LEU A 105 0.30 7.26 -9.17
CA LEU A 105 0.08 8.40 -10.06
C LEU A 105 -0.90 8.03 -11.16
N VAL A 106 -1.98 8.80 -11.26
CA VAL A 106 -2.98 8.67 -12.30
C VAL A 106 -2.71 9.75 -13.36
N PRO A 107 -2.44 9.36 -14.62
CA PRO A 107 -2.17 10.31 -15.68
C PRO A 107 -3.46 11.05 -16.11
N ALA A 108 -3.30 12.29 -16.56
CA ALA A 108 -4.38 13.04 -17.19
C ALA A 108 -4.79 12.45 -18.55
N ALA A 109 -6.05 12.67 -18.94
CA ALA A 109 -6.55 12.26 -20.25
C ALA A 109 -5.74 12.95 -21.36
N GLY A 110 -5.13 12.16 -22.25
CA GLY A 110 -4.24 12.65 -23.31
C GLY A 110 -2.78 12.89 -22.87
N SER A 111 -2.40 12.47 -21.66
CA SER A 111 -1.03 12.56 -21.17
C SER A 111 -0.07 11.63 -21.94
N THR A 112 1.17 12.08 -22.09
CA THR A 112 2.27 11.31 -22.71
C THR A 112 3.00 10.40 -21.73
N ILE A 113 2.49 10.26 -20.50
CA ILE A 113 3.03 9.37 -19.48
C ILE A 113 2.85 7.94 -19.95
N GLY A 114 3.89 7.37 -20.54
CA GLY A 114 4.01 5.95 -20.85
C GLY A 114 4.82 5.24 -19.75
N GLY A 115 4.34 4.08 -19.32
CA GLY A 115 5.01 3.25 -18.33
C GLY A 115 4.21 1.98 -18.03
N PRO A 116 4.78 1.03 -17.27
CA PRO A 116 4.04 -0.12 -16.80
C PRO A 116 3.00 0.33 -15.76
N PHE A 117 1.72 0.34 -16.16
CA PHE A 117 0.60 0.66 -15.27
C PHE A 117 0.24 -0.56 -14.42
N ASP A 118 1.16 -0.94 -13.54
CA ASP A 118 1.03 -2.14 -12.71
C ASP A 118 0.04 -1.93 -11.55
N GLY A 119 -0.38 -0.68 -11.29
CA GLY A 119 -1.34 -0.33 -10.23
C GLY A 119 -2.70 0.12 -10.77
N ARG A 120 -3.71 0.11 -9.89
CA ARG A 120 -5.03 0.71 -10.15
C ARG A 120 -5.36 1.74 -9.07
N SER A 121 -6.02 2.82 -9.48
CA SER A 121 -6.56 3.81 -8.57
C SER A 121 -7.66 3.18 -7.69
N PRO A 122 -7.56 3.24 -6.35
CA PRO A 122 -8.62 2.76 -5.47
C PRO A 122 -9.87 3.65 -5.48
N LEU A 123 -9.80 4.85 -6.08
CA LEU A 123 -10.92 5.79 -6.19
C LEU A 123 -11.78 5.50 -7.42
N ASP A 124 -11.13 5.31 -8.58
CA ASP A 124 -11.81 5.29 -9.88
C ASP A 124 -11.54 4.00 -10.68
N GLY A 125 -10.70 3.09 -10.19
CA GLY A 125 -10.27 1.88 -10.90
C GLY A 125 -9.37 2.11 -12.12
N ARG A 126 -9.04 3.38 -12.43
CA ARG A 126 -8.18 3.79 -13.55
C ARG A 126 -6.76 3.25 -13.39
N PRO A 127 -6.05 2.98 -14.51
CA PRO A 127 -4.65 2.56 -14.46
C PRO A 127 -3.81 3.63 -13.79
N ALA A 128 -3.02 3.20 -12.80
CA ALA A 128 -2.15 4.06 -12.02
C ALA A 128 -0.72 3.54 -12.07
N LEU A 129 0.23 4.46 -12.23
CA LEU A 129 1.65 4.16 -12.17
C LEU A 129 2.07 4.08 -10.71
N VAL A 130 2.64 2.96 -10.29
CA VAL A 130 3.25 2.80 -8.98
C VAL A 130 4.59 3.54 -8.97
N LEU A 131 4.65 4.69 -8.33
CA LEU A 131 5.85 5.54 -8.31
C LEU A 131 6.88 5.06 -7.30
N VAL A 132 6.46 4.80 -6.07
CA VAL A 132 7.36 4.42 -4.98
C VAL A 132 6.61 3.67 -3.88
N ASP A 133 7.28 2.68 -3.31
CA ASP A 133 6.93 2.11 -2.00
C ASP A 133 7.63 2.92 -0.89
N LEU A 134 6.83 3.53 -0.01
CA LEU A 134 7.32 4.35 1.09
C LEU A 134 8.01 3.56 2.20
N VAL A 135 7.90 2.22 2.24
CA VAL A 135 8.70 1.38 3.15
C VAL A 135 10.20 1.48 2.84
N ASP A 136 10.53 1.71 1.56
CA ASP A 136 11.90 1.86 1.10
C ASP A 136 12.43 3.29 1.30
N VAL A 137 11.61 4.21 1.79
CA VAL A 137 11.92 5.63 1.89
C VAL A 137 12.23 6.02 3.34
N ARG A 138 13.27 6.84 3.53
CA ARG A 138 13.68 7.28 4.87
C ARG A 138 12.71 8.29 5.50
N GLN A 139 12.01 9.06 4.67
CA GLN A 139 11.10 10.10 5.15
C GLN A 139 9.78 9.52 5.64
N PRO A 140 9.23 10.04 6.76
CA PRO A 140 7.97 9.55 7.30
C PRO A 140 6.82 9.89 6.33
N VAL A 141 5.89 8.95 6.18
CA VAL A 141 4.76 9.07 5.24
C VAL A 141 3.95 10.35 5.47
N LYS A 142 3.81 10.78 6.73
CA LYS A 142 3.14 12.03 7.10
C LYS A 142 3.80 13.28 6.49
N GLU A 143 5.12 13.34 6.44
CA GLU A 143 5.85 14.48 5.85
C GLU A 143 5.70 14.49 4.33
N VAL A 144 5.75 13.31 3.71
CA VAL A 144 5.50 13.16 2.27
C VAL A 144 4.10 13.60 1.90
N ALA A 145 3.09 13.16 2.66
CA ALA A 145 1.70 13.57 2.47
C ALA A 145 1.53 15.09 2.63
N ALA A 146 2.16 15.70 3.64
CA ALA A 146 2.09 17.14 3.85
C ALA A 146 2.71 17.94 2.68
N VAL A 147 3.82 17.45 2.13
CA VAL A 147 4.47 18.09 0.98
C VAL A 147 3.69 17.89 -0.31
N LEU A 148 3.10 16.70 -0.53
CA LEU A 148 2.21 16.46 -1.66
C LEU A 148 0.95 17.32 -1.57
N ALA A 149 0.31 17.40 -0.42
CA ALA A 149 -0.83 18.28 -0.19
C ALA A 149 -0.49 19.75 -0.50
N ARG A 150 0.73 20.18 -0.16
CA ARG A 150 1.20 21.55 -0.44
C ARG A 150 1.46 21.84 -1.92
N PHE A 151 2.06 20.91 -2.67
CA PHE A 151 2.47 21.16 -4.06
C PHE A 151 1.49 20.65 -5.11
N ALA A 152 0.86 19.50 -4.89
CA ALA A 152 -0.14 18.94 -5.79
C ALA A 152 -1.54 19.54 -5.57
N GLY A 153 -1.79 20.10 -4.38
CA GLY A 153 -3.06 20.73 -4.02
C GLY A 153 -4.22 19.74 -4.16
N SER A 154 -5.24 20.13 -4.93
CA SER A 154 -6.45 19.33 -5.18
C SER A 154 -6.21 18.02 -5.93
N ARG A 155 -5.02 17.82 -6.53
CA ARG A 155 -4.68 16.58 -7.24
C ARG A 155 -4.20 15.49 -6.29
N PHE A 156 -3.88 15.81 -5.03
CA PHE A 156 -3.44 14.82 -4.06
C PHE A 156 -4.61 14.30 -3.24
N THR A 157 -4.69 12.98 -3.09
CA THR A 157 -5.67 12.31 -2.24
C THR A 157 -4.97 11.32 -1.31
N ASP A 158 -5.15 11.51 0.00
CA ASP A 158 -4.71 10.56 1.01
C ASP A 158 -5.87 9.61 1.32
N VAL A 159 -5.79 8.36 0.83
CA VAL A 159 -6.84 7.34 1.01
C VAL A 159 -7.07 7.06 2.50
N ARG A 160 -6.02 7.20 3.33
CA ARG A 160 -6.14 7.03 4.79
C ARG A 160 -7.04 8.08 5.40
N GLN A 161 -6.89 9.33 4.97
CA GLN A 161 -7.74 10.43 5.44
C GLN A 161 -9.15 10.33 4.87
N LEU A 162 -9.30 9.89 3.62
CA LEU A 162 -10.61 9.67 3.01
C LEU A 162 -11.41 8.59 3.75
N HIS A 163 -10.77 7.45 4.06
CA HIS A 163 -11.40 6.41 4.86
C HIS A 163 -11.79 6.92 6.25
N ARG A 164 -10.96 7.74 6.90
CA ARG A 164 -11.30 8.36 8.19
C ARG A 164 -12.52 9.29 8.07
N ALA A 165 -12.50 10.20 7.10
CA ALA A 165 -13.55 11.20 6.91
C ALA A 165 -14.94 10.56 6.69
N ARG A 166 -14.98 9.37 6.07
CA ARG A 166 -16.22 8.58 5.89
C ARG A 166 -16.88 8.21 7.23
N PHE A 167 -16.11 8.11 8.31
CA PHE A 167 -16.58 7.72 9.64
C PHE A 167 -16.61 8.88 10.66
N ASP A 168 -16.33 10.12 10.27
CA ASP A 168 -16.22 11.26 11.21
C ASP A 168 -17.57 11.72 11.78
N SER A 169 -18.71 11.36 11.17
CA SER A 169 -20.05 11.74 11.66
C SER A 169 -21.14 10.75 11.26
N PRO A 170 -21.15 9.53 11.82
CA PRO A 170 -22.23 8.59 11.57
C PRO A 170 -23.51 9.07 12.24
N GLN A 171 -24.57 9.23 11.44
CA GLN A 171 -25.90 9.56 11.94
C GLN A 171 -26.64 8.26 12.20
N PHE A 172 -26.72 7.88 13.47
CA PHE A 172 -27.50 6.73 13.90
C PHE A 172 -28.86 7.17 14.42
N THR A 173 -29.88 6.40 14.05
CA THR A 173 -31.22 6.55 14.62
C THR A 173 -31.21 6.03 16.06
N MET A 174 -31.87 6.74 16.98
CA MET A 174 -32.05 6.23 18.34
C MET A 174 -33.24 5.27 18.41
N ARG A 175 -33.06 4.14 19.09
CA ARG A 175 -34.12 3.19 19.40
C ARG A 175 -34.08 2.73 20.85
N PRO A 176 -35.23 2.31 21.40
CA PRO A 176 -35.27 1.58 22.65
C PRO A 176 -34.39 0.33 22.57
N GLU A 177 -33.68 0.02 23.65
CA GLU A 177 -32.74 -1.10 23.72
C GLU A 177 -31.58 -1.05 22.70
N GLY A 178 -31.25 0.12 22.17
CA GLY A 178 -30.11 0.28 21.25
C GLY A 178 -28.74 0.08 21.91
N TYR A 179 -27.68 0.11 21.12
CA TYR A 179 -26.31 0.12 21.67
C TYR A 179 -26.00 1.45 22.35
N GLU A 180 -25.23 1.41 23.43
CA GLU A 180 -24.85 2.60 24.18
C GLU A 180 -24.04 3.59 23.29
N PRO A 181 -24.55 4.83 23.07
CA PRO A 181 -23.94 5.78 22.14
C PRO A 181 -22.47 6.11 22.44
N ALA A 182 -22.13 6.29 23.72
CA ALA A 182 -20.77 6.60 24.15
C ALA A 182 -19.80 5.47 23.79
N ARG A 183 -20.22 4.22 23.96
CA ARG A 183 -19.40 3.04 23.69
C ARG A 183 -19.24 2.79 22.20
N VAL A 184 -20.31 3.00 21.42
CA VAL A 184 -20.25 2.93 19.95
C VAL A 184 -19.31 3.98 19.39
N ASN A 185 -19.40 5.24 19.83
CA ASN A 185 -18.51 6.31 19.39
C ASN A 185 -17.04 6.03 19.73
N GLN A 186 -16.78 5.50 20.93
CA GLN A 186 -15.43 5.07 21.31
C GLN A 186 -14.92 3.94 20.42
N LEU A 187 -15.76 2.96 20.09
CA LEU A 187 -15.39 1.84 19.23
C LEU A 187 -15.08 2.31 17.80
N ILE A 188 -15.87 3.25 17.28
CA ILE A 188 -15.63 3.89 15.97
C ILE A 188 -14.28 4.61 15.97
N GLN A 189 -13.99 5.37 17.03
CA GLN A 189 -12.71 6.07 17.17
C GLN A 189 -11.52 5.09 17.22
N ILE A 190 -11.63 4.01 18.00
CA ILE A 190 -10.61 2.95 18.03
C ILE A 190 -10.42 2.36 16.62
N GLY A 191 -11.52 2.05 15.94
CA GLY A 191 -11.50 1.54 14.57
C GLY A 191 -10.77 2.47 13.59
N GLN A 192 -11.04 3.78 13.66
CA GLN A 192 -10.36 4.80 12.87
C GLN A 192 -8.86 4.88 13.17
N ASP A 193 -8.47 4.82 14.45
CA ASP A 193 -7.07 4.84 14.86
C ASP A 193 -6.33 3.60 14.33
N VAL A 194 -6.99 2.45 14.29
CA VAL A 194 -6.44 1.21 13.70
C VAL A 194 -6.22 1.32 12.19
N LEU A 195 -7.07 2.06 11.46
CA LEU A 195 -6.85 2.33 10.03
C LEU A 195 -5.58 3.15 9.76
N LEU A 196 -5.11 3.95 10.74
CA LEU A 196 -3.90 4.75 10.64
C LEU A 196 -2.62 3.98 10.97
N LEU A 197 -2.75 2.79 11.58
CA LEU A 197 -1.58 1.98 11.92
C LEU A 197 -0.93 1.42 10.66
N GLU A 198 0.32 1.85 10.44
CA GLU A 198 1.16 1.43 9.31
C GLU A 198 1.76 0.03 9.51
N GLN A 199 1.56 -0.64 10.65
CA GLN A 199 2.18 -1.94 10.97
C GLN A 199 1.15 -3.08 10.95
N SER A 200 1.36 -4.12 10.12
CA SER A 200 0.39 -5.22 9.90
C SER A 200 0.16 -6.06 11.13
N VAL A 201 1.22 -6.35 11.88
CA VAL A 201 1.11 -7.15 13.11
C VAL A 201 0.26 -6.40 14.13
N VAL A 202 0.57 -5.13 14.38
CA VAL A 202 -0.18 -4.27 15.31
C VAL A 202 -1.62 -4.07 14.83
N ARG A 203 -1.85 -3.93 13.52
CA ARG A 203 -3.19 -3.78 12.95
C ARG A 203 -4.02 -5.07 13.06
N SER A 204 -3.41 -6.24 12.90
CA SER A 204 -4.08 -7.54 13.07
C SER A 204 -4.44 -7.80 14.53
N GLU A 205 -3.54 -7.45 15.45
CA GLU A 205 -3.80 -7.53 16.88
C GLU A 205 -4.91 -6.56 17.27
N ALA A 206 -4.82 -5.31 16.80
CA ALA A 206 -5.86 -4.32 17.03
C ALA A 206 -7.21 -4.70 16.39
N LYS A 207 -7.22 -5.43 15.26
CA LYS A 207 -8.46 -6.01 14.71
C LYS A 207 -9.09 -7.00 15.68
N THR A 208 -8.29 -7.91 16.25
CA THR A 208 -8.83 -8.88 17.22
C THR A 208 -9.34 -8.20 18.49
N MET A 209 -8.68 -7.13 18.93
CA MET A 209 -9.18 -6.29 20.04
C MET A 209 -10.48 -5.56 19.65
N PHE A 210 -10.57 -5.02 18.43
CA PHE A 210 -11.77 -4.36 17.91
C PHE A 210 -12.95 -5.32 17.80
N ASP A 211 -12.75 -6.50 17.22
CA ASP A 211 -13.80 -7.53 17.08
C ASP A 211 -14.29 -8.02 18.45
N ARG A 212 -13.39 -8.13 19.44
CA ARG A 212 -13.76 -8.45 20.83
C ARG A 212 -14.59 -7.32 21.45
N ALA A 213 -14.15 -6.07 21.31
CA ALA A 213 -14.87 -4.91 21.85
C ALA A 213 -16.25 -4.73 21.21
N ARG A 214 -16.41 -5.10 19.93
CA ARG A 214 -17.71 -5.18 19.25
C ARG A 214 -18.63 -6.23 19.87
N ALA A 215 -18.12 -7.42 20.16
CA ALA A 215 -18.91 -8.51 20.75
C ALA A 215 -19.42 -8.19 22.17
N GLU A 216 -18.76 -7.25 22.87
CA GLU A 216 -19.06 -6.84 24.25
C GLU A 216 -19.87 -5.53 24.35
N LEU A 217 -20.49 -5.06 23.25
CA LEU A 217 -21.22 -3.79 23.25
C LEU A 217 -22.44 -3.84 24.19
N PRO A 218 -22.51 -2.95 25.21
CA PRO A 218 -23.63 -2.88 26.12
C PRO A 218 -24.84 -2.26 25.44
N THR A 219 -26.02 -2.70 25.88
CA THR A 219 -27.31 -2.15 25.44
C THR A 219 -27.79 -1.11 26.45
N SER A 220 -28.47 -0.08 25.97
CA SER A 220 -29.03 1.00 26.78
C SER A 220 -30.52 1.13 26.49
N GLU A 221 -31.28 1.61 27.46
CA GLU A 221 -32.73 1.81 27.31
C GLU A 221 -33.07 2.75 26.15
N LEU A 222 -32.18 3.69 25.83
CA LEU A 222 -32.24 4.53 24.63
C LEU A 222 -30.84 4.61 24.01
N GLY A 223 -30.64 3.87 22.93
CA GLY A 223 -29.33 3.75 22.28
C GLY A 223 -29.41 3.84 20.77
N TYR A 224 -28.28 3.69 20.09
CA TYR A 224 -28.23 3.63 18.64
C TYR A 224 -28.83 2.33 18.11
N ASP A 225 -29.52 2.39 16.98
CA ASP A 225 -30.09 1.22 16.33
C ASP A 225 -29.01 0.15 16.08
N ARG A 226 -29.28 -1.07 16.56
CA ARG A 226 -28.28 -2.16 16.51
C ARG A 226 -27.93 -2.55 15.08
N ALA A 227 -28.89 -2.56 14.16
CA ALA A 227 -28.66 -2.97 12.78
C ALA A 227 -27.83 -1.93 12.01
N GLU A 228 -28.09 -0.64 12.22
CA GLU A 228 -27.29 0.44 11.62
C GLU A 228 -25.84 0.41 12.14
N VAL A 229 -25.66 0.24 13.46
CA VAL A 229 -24.34 0.16 14.08
C VAL A 229 -23.59 -1.09 13.62
N ASP A 230 -24.23 -2.26 13.61
CA ASP A 230 -23.60 -3.51 13.17
C ASP A 230 -23.16 -3.44 11.71
N SER A 231 -24.00 -2.94 10.81
CA SER A 231 -23.65 -2.75 9.40
C SER A 231 -22.42 -1.86 9.23
N MET A 232 -22.31 -0.79 10.02
CA MET A 232 -21.18 0.11 9.93
C MET A 232 -19.90 -0.49 10.54
N LEU A 233 -20.02 -1.19 11.67
CA LEU A 233 -18.88 -1.89 12.29
C LEU A 233 -18.40 -3.07 11.43
N ASP A 234 -19.29 -3.72 10.68
CA ASP A 234 -18.95 -4.70 9.64
C ASP A 234 -18.14 -4.07 8.51
N GLU A 235 -18.59 -2.92 7.98
CA GLU A 235 -17.84 -2.17 6.97
C GLU A 235 -16.46 -1.77 7.50
N LEU A 236 -16.38 -1.28 8.73
CA LEU A 236 -15.11 -0.87 9.33
C LEU A 236 -14.18 -2.06 9.60
N SER A 237 -14.71 -3.20 10.07
CA SER A 237 -13.93 -4.45 10.21
C SER A 237 -13.45 -4.94 8.84
N SER A 238 -14.28 -4.83 7.79
CA SER A 238 -13.90 -5.18 6.41
C SER A 238 -12.76 -4.30 5.87
N LEU A 239 -12.77 -3.00 6.15
CA LEU A 239 -11.70 -2.08 5.75
C LEU A 239 -10.41 -2.28 6.53
N ILE A 240 -10.52 -2.66 7.81
CA ILE A 240 -9.36 -3.09 8.60
C ILE A 240 -8.79 -4.42 8.06
N ALA A 241 -9.66 -5.32 7.58
CA ALA A 241 -9.30 -6.62 7.03
C ALA A 241 -8.90 -6.58 5.54
N ARG A 242 -9.21 -5.49 4.82
CA ARG A 242 -9.12 -5.42 3.37
C ARG A 242 -7.70 -5.70 2.91
N ARG A 243 -7.58 -6.76 2.12
CA ARG A 243 -6.40 -7.24 1.45
C ARG A 243 -6.44 -6.76 -0.01
N PRO A 244 -5.34 -6.27 -0.59
CA PRO A 244 -5.31 -5.70 -1.93
C PRO A 244 -5.25 -6.72 -3.07
N ASP A 245 -5.29 -8.03 -2.81
CA ASP A 245 -5.24 -9.06 -3.86
C ASP A 245 -6.60 -9.42 -4.48
N GLU A 246 -7.65 -8.62 -4.28
CA GLU A 246 -8.87 -8.77 -5.10
C GLU A 246 -8.75 -8.01 -6.43
N ALA A 247 -7.59 -8.14 -7.08
CA ALA A 247 -7.51 -8.03 -8.52
C ALA A 247 -8.24 -9.25 -9.09
N VAL A 248 -9.45 -9.00 -9.60
CA VAL A 248 -10.14 -9.92 -10.51
C VAL A 248 -9.08 -10.47 -11.50
N PRO A 249 -8.83 -11.79 -11.56
CA PRO A 249 -7.91 -12.33 -12.53
C PRO A 249 -8.35 -11.88 -13.92
N PRO A 250 -7.44 -11.43 -14.79
CA PRO A 250 -7.80 -11.04 -16.13
C PRO A 250 -8.56 -12.20 -16.75
N ASN A 251 -9.76 -11.91 -17.24
CA ASN A 251 -10.63 -12.78 -18.01
C ASN A 251 -9.85 -13.95 -18.60
N GLN A 252 -10.11 -15.14 -18.07
CA GLN A 252 -9.84 -16.37 -18.74
C GLN A 252 -10.54 -16.25 -20.09
N HIS A 253 -9.75 -15.92 -21.11
CA HIS A 253 -10.18 -15.88 -22.50
C HIS A 253 -10.51 -17.33 -22.83
N ASP A 254 -11.78 -17.69 -22.67
CA ASP A 254 -12.32 -18.99 -23.02
C ASP A 254 -12.42 -19.00 -24.56
N PRO A 255 -11.53 -19.70 -25.30
CA PRO A 255 -11.57 -19.71 -26.74
C PRO A 255 -12.48 -20.86 -27.17
N CYS A 256 -13.74 -20.81 -26.77
CA CYS A 256 -14.72 -21.84 -27.10
C CYS A 256 -16.09 -21.22 -27.37
N ASN A 257 -16.23 -20.51 -28.50
CA ASN A 257 -17.49 -20.57 -29.26
C ASN A 257 -17.33 -20.12 -30.72
N PRO A 258 -17.16 -21.04 -31.70
CA PRO A 258 -17.42 -20.76 -33.09
C PRO A 258 -18.84 -21.26 -33.42
N SER A 259 -19.85 -20.44 -33.20
CA SER A 259 -21.20 -20.70 -33.71
C SER A 259 -21.91 -19.36 -33.92
N ASP A 260 -21.58 -18.71 -35.05
CA ASP A 260 -22.55 -17.93 -35.82
C ASP A 260 -21.94 -17.57 -37.18
N GLN A 261 -22.01 -18.50 -38.13
CA GLN A 261 -22.10 -18.16 -39.55
C GLN A 261 -23.56 -18.36 -39.97
N SER A 262 -24.36 -17.33 -39.76
CA SER A 262 -25.64 -17.17 -40.45
C SER A 262 -25.36 -16.49 -41.79
N THR A 263 -25.31 -17.28 -42.85
CA THR A 263 -25.30 -16.78 -44.24
C THR A 263 -26.72 -16.32 -44.61
N PRO A 264 -26.93 -15.08 -45.10
CA PRO A 264 -28.20 -14.71 -45.71
C PRO A 264 -28.23 -15.15 -47.19
N PRO A 265 -29.41 -15.42 -47.77
CA PRO A 265 -29.52 -15.79 -49.18
C PRO A 265 -29.46 -14.53 -50.06
N GLY A 266 -28.61 -14.55 -51.08
CA GLY A 266 -28.50 -13.54 -52.13
C GLY A 266 -27.60 -14.02 -53.25
#